data_AF-A0A6G0V1B2-F1
#
_entry.id   AF-A0A6G0V1B2-F1
#
_cell.length_a   1.000
_cell.length_b   1.000
_cell.length_c   1.000
_cell.angle_alpha   90.00
_cell.angle_beta   90.00
_cell.angle_gamma   90.00
#
_symmetry.space_group_name_H-M   'P 1'
#
loop_
_entity.id
_entity.type
_entity.pdbx_description
1 polymer ?
#
loop_
_entity_poly.entity_id
_entity_poly.type
_entity_poly.pdbx_seq_one_letter_code
_entity_poly.pdbx_strand_id
1 'polypeptide(L)'
;MLLLLISTGFFAQVLSSIVVYKNVSYPMAPGLEPMSSDKNPHFSVIESVSKTHRHKRQVIAGPIYEWQSQNVPYQIWGGDANFQNLIRRGIRMWEESTCLRFRENMQSRDAIRYVLEKGDSCFTEYIGRNGGFQDIIIGSECAEEYVVAHETGHALGFWHTHQRPDREKHISINWRNVLEEATASFMPFRSMLQAFGIRQVSNRRLPYDYGSLMHYHAVAHAVKVSDFTIVPKELKYVTTMGTEKMAFLDAKVINDIYCPNICNGIQNLRCQAGGYPDPNNCQVCRCPEGLGGVECTQLQPSMTEPWALRETGFLGATDQPAVIQIGLSLIHYCGGELIATDQWQTLRSPPGKDINCYWRITAPPGTRVRFRLSDGEFPCSYGCQSYVEIKHKLDVRLTGFRSCCYRPKEDTLSEGNQVFIIYHPNGRTARFSLRFARQV
;
A
#
# COMPACT_ATOMS: atom_id res chain seq x y z
N MET A 1 77.04 -36.28 9.31
CA MET A 1 76.17 -37.28 8.65
C MET A 1 75.57 -36.59 7.43
N LEU A 2 76.09 -36.67 6.18
CA LEU A 2 76.34 -37.86 5.33
C LEU A 2 75.09 -38.78 5.33
N LEU A 3 74.38 -39.15 4.25
CA LEU A 3 74.58 -39.26 2.78
C LEU A 3 73.20 -39.02 2.08
N LEU A 4 73.01 -38.49 0.84
CA LEU A 4 73.40 -38.87 -0.54
C LEU A 4 72.58 -40.02 -1.21
N LEU A 5 72.07 -39.74 -2.43
CA LEU A 5 71.76 -40.58 -3.64
C LEU A 5 70.41 -40.15 -4.30
N ILE A 6 70.33 -39.39 -5.40
CA ILE A 6 70.72 -39.54 -6.84
C ILE A 6 69.79 -40.44 -7.68
N SER A 7 69.07 -39.84 -8.64
CA SER A 7 69.06 -40.17 -10.10
C SER A 7 68.21 -39.10 -10.85
N THR A 8 68.79 -38.17 -11.64
CA THR A 8 69.07 -38.22 -13.10
C THR A 8 67.87 -38.71 -13.92
N GLY A 9 67.25 -38.01 -14.87
CA GLY A 9 67.61 -36.86 -15.69
C GLY A 9 67.17 -37.18 -17.13
N PHE A 10 66.47 -36.26 -17.83
CA PHE A 10 66.48 -36.23 -19.30
C PHE A 10 66.09 -34.83 -19.81
N PHE A 11 67.03 -34.24 -20.53
CA PHE A 11 66.96 -32.99 -21.29
C PHE A 11 66.29 -33.26 -22.65
N ALA A 12 65.50 -32.32 -23.16
CA ALA A 12 65.53 -31.89 -24.57
C ALA A 12 64.62 -30.67 -24.81
N GLN A 13 65.25 -29.52 -25.05
CA GLN A 13 64.67 -28.37 -25.75
C GLN A 13 64.73 -28.62 -27.26
N VAL A 14 63.70 -28.19 -28.00
CA VAL A 14 63.83 -27.80 -29.42
C VAL A 14 63.05 -26.50 -29.65
N LEU A 15 63.72 -25.55 -30.29
CA LEU A 15 63.33 -24.18 -30.61
C LEU A 15 62.64 -24.05 -31.98
N SER A 16 61.97 -22.89 -32.16
CA SER A 16 61.62 -22.18 -33.41
C SER A 16 60.42 -22.72 -34.22
N SER A 17 59.40 -21.93 -34.53
CA SER A 17 59.51 -20.81 -35.50
C SER A 17 58.42 -19.74 -35.33
N ILE A 18 58.82 -18.51 -35.64
CA ILE A 18 58.05 -17.26 -35.68
C ILE A 18 57.30 -17.13 -37.02
N VAL A 19 56.04 -16.67 -37.00
CA VAL A 19 55.47 -15.81 -38.06
C VAL A 19 54.67 -14.70 -37.40
N VAL A 20 55.07 -13.45 -37.67
CA VAL A 20 54.40 -12.20 -37.30
C VAL A 20 53.72 -11.61 -38.54
N TYR A 21 52.62 -10.87 -38.29
CA TYR A 21 51.98 -9.76 -39.03
C TYR A 21 50.47 -10.02 -39.22
N LYS A 22 49.52 -9.14 -38.87
CA LYS A 22 49.54 -7.67 -38.74
C LYS A 22 48.47 -7.15 -37.76
N ASN A 23 48.82 -6.03 -37.14
CA ASN A 23 48.04 -5.06 -36.38
C ASN A 23 46.61 -4.76 -36.90
N VAL A 24 45.68 -4.60 -35.97
CA VAL A 24 44.75 -3.46 -36.00
C VAL A 24 44.70 -2.84 -34.59
N SER A 25 45.09 -1.58 -34.56
CA SER A 25 45.08 -0.65 -33.43
C SER A 25 43.66 -0.23 -33.04
N TYR A 26 43.34 -0.25 -31.75
CA TYR A 26 42.24 0.51 -31.17
C TYR A 26 42.78 1.61 -30.23
N PRO A 27 42.23 2.84 -30.31
CA PRO A 27 42.73 3.99 -29.58
C PRO A 27 42.45 3.88 -28.08
N MET A 28 43.42 4.30 -27.27
CA MET A 28 43.27 4.55 -25.85
C MET A 28 42.32 5.73 -25.63
N ALA A 29 41.32 5.55 -24.76
CA ALA A 29 40.61 6.64 -24.11
C ALA A 29 40.98 6.64 -22.60
N PRO A 30 41.15 7.81 -21.96
CA PRO A 30 41.63 7.90 -20.57
C PRO A 30 40.50 7.71 -19.56
N GLY A 31 40.79 7.07 -18.42
CA GLY A 31 39.94 7.13 -17.21
C GLY A 31 39.32 5.83 -16.70
N LEU A 32 40.01 4.69 -16.78
CA LEU A 32 39.58 3.45 -16.12
C LEU A 32 40.66 3.00 -15.14
N GLU A 33 40.42 3.22 -13.84
CA GLU A 33 41.10 2.48 -12.78
C GLU A 33 40.40 1.12 -12.57
N PRO A 34 41.15 0.04 -12.32
CA PRO A 34 40.58 -1.29 -12.11
C PRO A 34 40.18 -1.45 -10.65
N MET A 35 38.90 -1.73 -10.38
CA MET A 35 38.48 -2.39 -9.14
C MET A 35 38.04 -3.81 -9.45
N SER A 36 38.98 -4.71 -9.20
CA SER A 36 38.76 -6.14 -9.02
C SER A 36 37.96 -6.38 -7.75
N SER A 37 36.83 -7.09 -7.82
CA SER A 37 36.60 -8.24 -6.96
C SER A 37 35.50 -9.15 -7.51
N ASP A 38 35.81 -10.43 -7.43
CA ASP A 38 34.95 -11.60 -7.44
C ASP A 38 34.44 -12.20 -8.77
N LYS A 39 34.99 -13.39 -8.98
CA LYS A 39 34.66 -14.41 -9.97
C LYS A 39 33.26 -14.95 -9.68
N ASN A 40 32.30 -14.63 -10.54
CA ASN A 40 31.30 -15.56 -11.09
C ASN A 40 30.51 -14.83 -12.20
N PRO A 41 30.43 -15.36 -13.43
CA PRO A 41 29.66 -14.73 -14.50
C PRO A 41 28.16 -14.94 -14.26
N HIS A 42 27.46 -13.90 -13.82
CA HIS A 42 26.00 -13.87 -13.87
C HIS A 42 25.55 -13.75 -15.34
N PHE A 43 24.99 -14.84 -15.87
CA PHE A 43 24.26 -14.79 -17.14
C PHE A 43 22.99 -13.96 -16.96
N SER A 44 22.96 -12.76 -17.54
CA SER A 44 21.74 -11.99 -17.71
C SER A 44 21.23 -12.20 -19.13
N VAL A 45 20.02 -12.73 -19.26
CA VAL A 45 19.29 -12.72 -20.52
C VAL A 45 18.82 -11.28 -20.73
N ILE A 46 19.46 -10.59 -21.69
CA ILE A 46 19.04 -9.26 -22.11
C ILE A 46 17.83 -9.42 -23.04
N GLU A 47 16.62 -9.39 -22.48
CA GLU A 47 15.45 -9.11 -23.30
C GLU A 47 15.39 -7.60 -23.61
N SER A 48 15.56 -7.28 -24.89
CA SER A 48 15.39 -5.93 -25.42
C SER A 48 13.90 -5.60 -25.49
N VAL A 49 13.40 -4.70 -24.63
CA VAL A 49 12.04 -4.16 -24.77
C VAL A 49 12.01 -2.63 -24.66
N SER A 50 11.63 -2.04 -25.80
CA SER A 50 11.08 -0.71 -26.14
C SER A 50 11.00 0.40 -25.06
N LYS A 51 11.47 1.61 -25.45
CA LYS A 51 11.36 2.91 -24.76
C LYS A 51 9.92 3.43 -24.68
N THR A 52 9.00 2.71 -24.05
CA THR A 52 7.71 3.29 -23.64
C THR A 52 7.77 3.71 -22.17
N HIS A 53 7.36 4.94 -21.89
CA HIS A 53 7.56 5.57 -20.59
C HIS A 53 6.77 4.85 -19.48
N ARG A 54 7.51 4.24 -18.54
CA ARG A 54 6.98 3.46 -17.41
C ARG A 54 6.62 4.37 -16.24
N HIS A 55 5.37 4.86 -16.20
CA HIS A 55 4.97 5.90 -15.24
C HIS A 55 4.24 5.42 -13.98
N LYS A 56 3.51 4.29 -13.99
CA LYS A 56 2.49 3.97 -12.95
C LYS A 56 2.77 2.73 -12.08
N ARG A 57 4.04 2.36 -11.88
CA ARG A 57 4.39 1.07 -11.25
C ARG A 57 4.91 1.29 -9.83
N GLN A 58 4.58 0.40 -8.89
CA GLN A 58 4.92 0.51 -7.46
C GLN A 58 5.56 -0.75 -6.85
N VAL A 59 5.37 -1.92 -7.48
CA VAL A 59 5.90 -3.20 -6.98
C VAL A 59 7.00 -3.71 -7.91
N ILE A 60 8.13 -4.11 -7.33
CA ILE A 60 9.20 -4.81 -8.06
C ILE A 60 8.62 -6.12 -8.61
N ALA A 61 8.92 -6.45 -9.86
CA ALA A 61 8.43 -7.68 -10.46
C ALA A 61 9.60 -8.47 -10.98
N GLY A 62 9.42 -9.78 -11.11
CA GLY A 62 10.43 -10.66 -11.65
C GLY A 62 10.52 -11.94 -10.81
N PRO A 63 10.67 -13.13 -11.44
CA PRO A 63 10.65 -14.41 -10.74
C PRO A 63 11.65 -14.55 -9.59
N ILE A 64 12.74 -13.76 -9.60
CA ILE A 64 13.76 -13.77 -8.54
C ILE A 64 13.37 -12.94 -7.31
N TYR A 65 12.59 -11.87 -7.51
CA TYR A 65 12.16 -10.92 -6.47
C TYR A 65 10.79 -11.28 -5.88
N GLU A 66 10.09 -12.24 -6.49
CA GLU A 66 8.81 -12.74 -6.02
C GLU A 66 9.01 -13.98 -5.14
N TRP A 67 8.21 -14.09 -4.07
CA TRP A 67 8.17 -15.32 -3.27
C TRP A 67 7.60 -16.47 -4.12
N GLN A 68 8.33 -17.59 -4.16
CA GLN A 68 8.02 -18.71 -5.07
C GLN A 68 6.78 -19.53 -4.65
N SER A 69 6.25 -19.27 -3.46
CA SER A 69 5.10 -19.96 -2.89
C SER A 69 4.18 -18.96 -2.20
N GLN A 70 2.89 -19.28 -2.18
CA GLN A 70 1.90 -18.54 -1.39
C GLN A 70 2.12 -18.72 0.12
N ASN A 71 2.81 -19.80 0.52
CA ASN A 71 3.28 -19.97 1.89
C ASN A 71 4.64 -19.29 2.05
N VAL A 72 4.64 -18.09 2.63
CA VAL A 72 5.86 -17.33 2.91
C VAL A 72 6.41 -17.77 4.27
N PRO A 73 7.59 -18.41 4.31
CA PRO A 73 8.19 -18.80 5.58
C PRO A 73 8.68 -17.57 6.36
N TYR A 74 8.44 -17.56 7.67
CA TYR A 74 8.97 -16.53 8.55
C TYR A 74 9.56 -17.09 9.84
N GLN A 75 10.39 -16.29 10.51
CA GLN A 75 10.97 -16.55 11.82
C GLN A 75 10.88 -15.29 12.68
N ILE A 76 10.78 -15.46 13.99
CA ILE A 76 10.85 -14.34 14.94
C ILE A 76 12.07 -14.55 15.83
N TRP A 77 12.98 -13.58 15.83
CA TRP A 77 14.18 -13.60 16.65
C TRP A 77 14.11 -12.54 17.74
N GLY A 78 14.04 -13.00 19.00
CA GLY A 78 13.96 -12.14 20.16
C GLY A 78 12.53 -11.69 20.48
N GLY A 79 12.43 -10.73 21.40
CA GLY A 79 11.17 -10.21 21.91
C GLY A 79 10.41 -11.15 22.85
N ASP A 80 9.45 -10.58 23.56
CA ASP A 80 8.54 -11.29 24.46
C ASP A 80 7.31 -11.82 23.70
N ALA A 81 6.36 -12.41 24.43
CA ALA A 81 5.11 -12.89 23.85
C ALA A 81 4.29 -11.77 23.19
N ASN A 82 4.39 -10.53 23.71
CA ASN A 82 3.67 -9.38 23.15
C ASN A 82 4.22 -9.01 21.78
N PHE A 83 5.55 -8.99 21.63
CA PHE A 83 6.21 -8.77 20.35
C PHE A 83 5.86 -9.86 19.35
N GLN A 84 5.91 -11.14 19.74
CA GLN A 84 5.52 -12.22 18.83
C GLN A 84 4.07 -12.10 18.36
N ASN A 85 3.17 -11.72 19.27
CA ASN A 85 1.76 -11.50 18.93
C ASN A 85 1.58 -10.27 18.04
N LEU A 86 2.37 -9.21 18.22
CA LEU A 86 2.39 -8.05 17.34
C LEU A 86 2.77 -8.45 15.91
N ILE A 87 3.85 -9.22 15.74
CA ILE A 87 4.27 -9.71 14.42
C ILE A 87 3.13 -10.52 13.76
N ARG A 88 2.53 -11.45 14.53
CA ARG A 88 1.42 -12.29 14.04
C ARG A 88 0.19 -11.48 13.64
N ARG A 89 -0.12 -10.36 14.31
CA ARG A 89 -1.24 -9.49 13.90
C ARG A 89 -0.88 -8.67 12.65
N GLY A 90 0.34 -8.14 12.57
CA GLY A 90 0.78 -7.38 11.39
C GLY A 90 0.77 -8.22 10.10
N ILE A 91 1.31 -9.44 10.14
CA ILE A 91 1.25 -10.34 8.97
C ILE A 91 -0.18 -10.79 8.65
N ARG A 92 -1.06 -10.90 9.66
CA ARG A 92 -2.47 -11.25 9.46
C ARG A 92 -3.21 -10.24 8.60
N MET A 93 -2.83 -8.95 8.63
CA MET A 93 -3.40 -7.95 7.72
C MET A 93 -3.27 -8.35 6.25
N TRP A 94 -2.15 -8.97 5.87
CA TRP A 94 -1.93 -9.54 4.53
C TRP A 94 -2.71 -10.84 4.33
N GLU A 95 -2.76 -11.74 5.32
CA GLU A 95 -3.48 -13.01 5.21
C GLU A 95 -5.01 -12.84 5.06
N GLU A 96 -5.59 -11.87 5.76
CA GLU A 96 -7.02 -11.52 5.66
C GLU A 96 -7.38 -10.91 4.30
N SER A 97 -6.37 -10.30 3.65
CA SER A 97 -6.56 -9.54 2.43
C SER A 97 -6.13 -10.26 1.16
N THR A 98 -5.37 -11.34 1.31
CA THR A 98 -4.71 -12.03 0.21
C THR A 98 -4.70 -13.54 0.42
N CYS A 99 -4.25 -14.26 -0.60
CA CYS A 99 -4.00 -15.70 -0.48
C CYS A 99 -2.70 -16.07 0.23
N LEU A 100 -1.83 -15.09 0.52
CA LEU A 100 -0.56 -15.39 1.14
C LEU A 100 -0.80 -15.91 2.56
N ARG A 101 0.04 -16.87 2.96
CA ARG A 101 0.02 -17.47 4.29
C ARG A 101 1.42 -17.43 4.86
N PHE A 102 1.56 -16.77 6.00
CA PHE A 102 2.84 -16.65 6.67
C PHE A 102 2.97 -17.84 7.62
N ARG A 103 3.99 -18.67 7.40
CA ARG A 103 4.20 -19.90 8.16
C ARG A 103 5.50 -19.82 8.95
N GLU A 104 5.39 -19.89 10.27
CA GLU A 104 6.57 -19.92 11.13
C GLU A 104 7.39 -21.18 10.82
N ASN A 105 8.63 -21.02 10.39
CA ASN A 105 9.48 -22.14 9.99
C ASN A 105 10.95 -21.88 10.32
N MET A 106 11.39 -22.42 11.46
CA MET A 106 12.77 -22.33 11.94
C MET A 106 13.79 -23.11 11.10
N GLN A 107 13.33 -24.02 10.23
CA GLN A 107 14.20 -24.83 9.37
C GLN A 107 14.36 -24.23 7.97
N SER A 108 13.53 -23.25 7.60
CA SER A 108 13.67 -22.58 6.30
C SER A 108 14.99 -21.84 6.23
N ARG A 109 15.69 -21.98 5.10
CA ARG A 109 16.93 -21.25 4.80
C ARG A 109 16.70 -20.01 3.95
N ASP A 110 15.45 -19.82 3.52
CA ASP A 110 14.98 -18.68 2.74
C ASP A 110 13.69 -18.20 3.37
N ALA A 111 13.75 -17.12 4.16
CA ALA A 111 12.64 -16.69 5.01
C ALA A 111 12.78 -15.23 5.44
N ILE A 112 11.63 -14.62 5.74
CA ILE A 112 11.57 -13.34 6.44
C ILE A 112 11.91 -13.58 7.91
N ARG A 113 12.82 -12.80 8.48
CA ARG A 113 13.18 -12.90 9.89
C ARG A 113 12.89 -11.57 10.59
N TYR A 114 11.90 -11.57 11.47
CA TYR A 114 11.56 -10.39 12.28
C TYR A 114 12.48 -10.32 13.48
N VAL A 115 13.18 -9.20 13.63
CA VAL A 115 14.16 -8.97 14.69
C VAL A 115 13.73 -7.76 15.51
N LEU A 116 13.63 -7.94 16.83
CA LEU A 116 13.39 -6.82 17.75
C LEU A 116 14.71 -6.10 18.03
N GLU A 117 14.74 -4.80 17.78
CA GLU A 117 15.85 -3.93 18.17
C GLU A 117 15.37 -2.80 19.10
N LYS A 118 16.29 -2.24 19.88
CA LYS A 118 15.99 -1.09 20.73
C LYS A 118 16.15 0.20 19.92
N GLY A 119 15.11 1.05 19.92
CA GLY A 119 15.12 2.35 19.24
C GLY A 119 13.85 2.58 18.43
N ASP A 120 13.88 3.60 17.59
CA ASP A 120 12.78 4.11 16.77
C ASP A 120 12.83 3.69 15.31
N SER A 121 13.85 2.91 14.93
CA SER A 121 14.07 2.51 13.54
C SER A 121 13.36 1.20 13.22
N CYS A 122 12.47 1.25 12.23
CA CYS A 122 11.82 0.09 11.62
C CYS A 122 12.14 0.11 10.12
N PHE A 123 12.70 -0.99 9.59
CA PHE A 123 13.08 -1.08 8.18
C PHE A 123 13.34 -2.51 7.73
N THR A 124 13.38 -2.71 6.42
CA THR A 124 14.03 -3.84 5.76
C THR A 124 14.96 -3.35 4.67
N GLU A 125 16.10 -4.03 4.50
CA GLU A 125 17.11 -3.65 3.51
C GLU A 125 16.69 -3.97 2.07
N TYR A 126 15.79 -4.94 1.89
CA TYR A 126 15.49 -5.50 0.57
C TYR A 126 14.03 -5.30 0.18
N ILE A 127 13.82 -4.96 -1.08
CA ILE A 127 12.50 -4.88 -1.71
C ILE A 127 12.25 -6.15 -2.50
N GLY A 128 11.21 -6.88 -2.11
CA GLY A 128 10.91 -8.22 -2.61
C GLY A 128 11.77 -9.29 -1.93
N ARG A 129 11.70 -10.52 -2.43
CA ARG A 129 12.49 -11.64 -1.97
C ARG A 129 13.96 -11.45 -2.35
N ASN A 130 14.84 -11.41 -1.35
CA ASN A 130 16.29 -11.40 -1.56
C ASN A 130 16.90 -12.81 -1.74
N GLY A 131 16.25 -13.84 -1.16
CA GLY A 131 16.85 -15.14 -0.98
C GLY A 131 17.64 -15.20 0.34
N GLY A 132 17.64 -16.35 1.01
CA GLY A 132 18.30 -16.49 2.30
C GLY A 132 17.46 -15.90 3.44
N PHE A 133 18.10 -15.59 4.57
CA PHE A 133 17.43 -14.82 5.63
C PHE A 133 17.39 -13.34 5.24
N GLN A 134 16.19 -12.78 5.22
CA GLN A 134 15.98 -11.35 5.03
C GLN A 134 15.41 -10.76 6.32
N ASP A 135 16.19 -9.87 6.94
CA ASP A 135 15.80 -9.26 8.20
C ASP A 135 14.81 -8.12 7.98
N ILE A 136 13.79 -8.12 8.84
CA ILE A 136 12.89 -7.00 9.08
C ILE A 136 13.16 -6.55 10.52
N ILE A 137 13.73 -5.36 10.66
CA ILE A 137 14.03 -4.77 11.95
C ILE A 137 12.80 -4.03 12.43
N ILE A 138 12.35 -4.36 13.64
CA ILE A 138 11.25 -3.66 14.32
C ILE A 138 11.82 -3.04 15.60
N GLY A 139 12.00 -1.73 15.58
CA GLY A 139 12.41 -0.95 16.74
C GLY A 139 11.33 -0.93 17.83
N SER A 140 11.75 -0.98 19.09
CA SER A 140 10.86 -0.96 20.26
C SER A 140 9.92 0.24 20.34
N GLU A 141 10.28 1.37 19.73
CA GLU A 141 9.49 2.61 19.74
C GLU A 141 8.58 2.78 18.51
N CYS A 142 8.76 1.92 17.48
CA CYS A 142 7.92 1.87 16.28
C CYS A 142 7.18 0.53 16.14
N ALA A 143 7.15 -0.28 17.19
CA ALA A 143 6.58 -1.62 17.22
C ALA A 143 5.03 -1.59 17.20
N GLU A 144 4.48 -1.29 16.03
CA GLU A 144 3.04 -1.23 15.77
C GLU A 144 2.60 -2.22 14.68
N GLU A 145 1.32 -2.59 14.71
CA GLU A 145 0.77 -3.63 13.85
C GLU A 145 0.88 -3.26 12.36
N TYR A 146 0.55 -2.01 12.03
CA TYR A 146 0.64 -1.50 10.67
C TYR A 146 2.09 -1.38 10.20
N VAL A 147 3.04 -1.13 11.09
CA VAL A 147 4.47 -1.04 10.75
C VAL A 147 5.00 -2.40 10.34
N VAL A 148 4.66 -3.45 11.09
CA VAL A 148 4.96 -4.83 10.68
C VAL A 148 4.37 -5.12 9.30
N ALA A 149 3.11 -4.75 9.05
CA ALA A 149 2.48 -4.94 7.75
C ALA A 149 3.16 -4.12 6.63
N HIS A 150 3.62 -2.90 6.91
CA HIS A 150 4.36 -2.03 6.00
C HIS A 150 5.69 -2.66 5.60
N GLU A 151 6.52 -3.05 6.58
CA GLU A 151 7.81 -3.69 6.32
C GLU A 151 7.65 -5.05 5.62
N THR A 152 6.61 -5.80 5.97
CA THR A 152 6.23 -7.02 5.24
C THR A 152 5.89 -6.69 3.79
N GLY A 153 5.21 -5.57 3.53
CA GLY A 153 4.93 -5.06 2.19
C GLY A 153 6.19 -4.83 1.37
N HIS A 154 7.25 -4.26 1.97
CA HIS A 154 8.56 -4.16 1.32
C HIS A 154 9.12 -5.53 0.94
N ALA A 155 9.11 -6.49 1.86
CA ALA A 155 9.55 -7.87 1.58
C ALA A 155 8.70 -8.60 0.52
N LEU A 156 7.44 -8.20 0.33
CA LEU A 156 6.57 -8.68 -0.76
C LEU A 156 6.83 -7.99 -2.10
N GLY A 157 7.55 -6.86 -2.10
CA GLY A 157 8.01 -6.17 -3.29
C GLY A 157 7.56 -4.71 -3.43
N PHE A 158 6.87 -4.14 -2.44
CA PHE A 158 6.42 -2.74 -2.54
C PHE A 158 7.58 -1.75 -2.39
N TRP A 159 7.61 -0.77 -3.29
CA TRP A 159 8.25 0.50 -3.02
C TRP A 159 7.25 1.45 -2.35
N HIS A 160 7.78 2.48 -1.69
CA HIS A 160 6.91 3.52 -1.16
C HIS A 160 6.13 4.22 -2.27
N THR A 161 4.88 4.58 -1.99
CA THR A 161 3.99 5.22 -2.96
C THR A 161 4.54 6.56 -3.42
N HIS A 162 5.17 7.34 -2.53
CA HIS A 162 5.78 8.64 -2.90
C HIS A 162 7.03 8.50 -3.77
N GLN A 163 7.63 7.31 -3.88
CA GLN A 163 8.80 7.07 -4.73
C GLN A 163 8.43 6.69 -6.16
N ARG A 164 7.13 6.62 -6.49
CA ARG A 164 6.66 6.28 -7.85
C ARG A 164 7.16 7.27 -8.91
N PRO A 165 7.42 6.83 -10.15
CA PRO A 165 7.89 7.72 -11.22
C PRO A 165 6.86 8.78 -11.65
N ASP A 166 5.58 8.60 -11.35
CA ASP A 166 4.51 9.58 -11.60
C ASP A 166 4.16 10.46 -10.40
N ARG A 167 4.88 10.33 -9.27
CA ARG A 167 4.54 11.02 -8.01
C ARG A 167 4.41 12.54 -8.12
N GLU A 168 5.17 13.19 -9.00
CA GLU A 168 5.11 14.65 -9.22
C GLU A 168 3.74 15.17 -9.73
N LYS A 169 2.88 14.27 -10.25
CA LYS A 169 1.50 14.61 -10.64
C LYS A 169 0.54 14.68 -9.44
N HIS A 170 0.95 14.12 -8.30
CA HIS A 170 0.10 13.87 -7.14
C HIS A 170 0.62 14.57 -5.88
N ILE A 171 1.94 14.65 -5.72
CA ILE A 171 2.60 15.26 -4.57
C ILE A 171 3.72 16.20 -5.03
N SER A 172 4.20 17.02 -4.10
CA SER A 172 5.42 17.82 -4.21
C SER A 172 6.27 17.56 -2.97
N ILE A 173 7.58 17.45 -3.13
CA ILE A 173 8.51 17.36 -2.00
C ILE A 173 9.02 18.76 -1.66
N ASN A 174 8.83 19.19 -0.42
CA ASN A 174 9.44 20.41 0.09
C ASN A 174 10.81 20.11 0.69
N TRP A 175 11.83 20.12 -0.17
CA TRP A 175 13.21 19.80 0.20
C TRP A 175 13.79 20.66 1.32
N ARG A 176 13.30 21.88 1.54
CA ARG A 176 13.74 22.74 2.65
C ARG A 176 13.35 22.21 4.02
N ASN A 177 12.29 21.40 4.07
CA ASN A 177 11.77 20.82 5.29
C ASN A 177 12.33 19.40 5.52
N VAL A 178 12.99 18.80 4.54
CA VAL A 178 13.53 17.43 4.61
C VAL A 178 14.89 17.45 5.29
N LEU A 179 15.10 16.54 6.25
CA LEU A 179 16.41 16.28 6.85
C LEU A 179 17.45 15.93 5.77
N GLU A 180 18.65 16.51 5.85
CA GLU A 180 19.67 16.40 4.80
C GLU A 180 20.07 14.92 4.56
N GLU A 181 20.23 14.17 5.65
CA GLU A 181 20.53 12.75 5.67
C GLU A 181 19.41 11.87 5.08
N ALA A 182 18.16 12.36 5.06
CA ALA A 182 17.00 11.61 4.57
C ALA A 182 16.69 11.89 3.08
N THR A 183 17.43 12.78 2.41
CA THR A 183 17.16 13.18 1.03
C THR A 183 17.09 12.01 0.04
N ALA A 184 17.94 10.99 0.24
CA ALA A 184 17.93 9.77 -0.58
C ALA A 184 16.61 8.99 -0.49
N SER A 185 15.96 8.97 0.67
CA SER A 185 14.67 8.28 0.91
C SER A 185 13.51 8.88 0.11
N PHE A 186 13.65 10.14 -0.34
CA PHE A 186 12.67 10.80 -1.20
C PHE A 186 12.97 10.64 -2.69
N MET A 187 14.06 10.00 -3.10
CA MET A 187 14.36 9.85 -4.52
C MET A 187 13.40 8.84 -5.19
N PRO A 188 12.95 9.08 -6.44
CA PRO A 188 12.13 8.11 -7.15
C PRO A 188 12.86 6.79 -7.34
N PHE A 189 12.20 5.65 -7.13
CA PHE A 189 12.86 4.34 -7.20
C PHE A 189 13.45 4.05 -8.58
N ARG A 190 12.91 4.66 -9.66
CA ARG A 190 13.48 4.48 -11.02
C ARG A 190 14.92 4.96 -11.08
N SER A 191 15.25 6.05 -10.38
CA SER A 191 16.63 6.55 -10.28
C SER A 191 17.52 5.50 -9.60
N MET A 192 16.99 4.81 -8.59
CA MET A 192 17.67 3.73 -7.88
C MET A 192 17.82 2.46 -8.74
N LEU A 193 16.73 1.95 -9.33
CA LEU A 193 16.77 0.77 -10.20
C LEU A 193 17.64 0.97 -11.44
N GLN A 194 17.67 2.18 -12.01
CA GLN A 194 18.53 2.51 -13.14
C GLN A 194 20.01 2.51 -12.74
N ALA A 195 20.34 2.96 -11.52
CA ALA A 195 21.69 2.89 -10.98
C ALA A 195 22.16 1.42 -10.80
N PHE A 196 21.23 0.50 -10.48
CA PHE A 196 21.52 -0.94 -10.30
C PHE A 196 21.21 -1.82 -11.53
N GLY A 197 20.87 -1.25 -12.69
CA GLY A 197 20.57 -2.01 -13.91
C GLY A 197 19.28 -2.86 -13.87
N ILE A 198 18.42 -2.69 -12.86
CA ILE A 198 17.20 -3.50 -12.66
C ILE A 198 16.07 -2.94 -13.55
N ARG A 199 15.59 -3.77 -14.47
CA ARG A 199 14.56 -3.39 -15.46
C ARG A 199 13.17 -4.01 -15.20
N GLN A 200 12.96 -4.67 -14.09
CA GLN A 200 11.75 -5.47 -13.86
C GLN A 200 10.85 -4.83 -12.81
N VAL A 201 9.80 -4.17 -13.28
CA VAL A 201 8.77 -3.55 -12.43
C VAL A 201 7.42 -3.98 -12.98
N SER A 202 6.47 -4.35 -12.14
CA SER A 202 5.19 -4.95 -12.55
C SER A 202 4.51 -4.21 -13.70
N ASN A 203 4.00 -4.92 -14.71
CA ASN A 203 3.27 -4.31 -15.83
C ASN A 203 1.91 -3.72 -15.42
N ARG A 204 1.48 -3.96 -14.18
CA ARG A 204 0.17 -3.58 -13.64
C ARG A 204 0.13 -2.07 -13.37
N ARG A 205 -0.85 -1.38 -13.96
CA ARG A 205 -1.03 0.08 -13.87
C ARG A 205 -2.05 0.39 -12.78
N LEU A 206 -1.60 0.90 -11.65
CA LEU A 206 -2.48 1.35 -10.57
C LEU A 206 -2.59 2.87 -10.59
N PRO A 207 -3.75 3.43 -10.22
CA PRO A 207 -3.81 4.84 -9.89
C PRO A 207 -2.95 5.14 -8.65
N TYR A 208 -2.63 6.42 -8.43
CA TYR A 208 -1.89 6.86 -7.25
C TYR A 208 -2.86 6.94 -6.07
N ASP A 209 -2.64 6.12 -5.04
CA ASP A 209 -3.47 6.09 -3.84
C ASP A 209 -2.76 6.78 -2.68
N TYR A 210 -3.26 7.94 -2.26
CA TYR A 210 -2.74 8.65 -1.10
C TYR A 210 -2.91 7.84 0.19
N GLY A 211 -3.91 6.97 0.25
CA GLY A 211 -4.20 6.11 1.38
C GLY A 211 -3.60 4.70 1.25
N SER A 212 -2.55 4.53 0.45
CA SER A 212 -1.77 3.28 0.47
C SER A 212 -1.03 3.14 1.80
N LEU A 213 -0.99 1.91 2.35
CA LEU A 213 -0.18 1.55 3.51
C LEU A 213 1.30 1.88 3.29
N MET A 214 1.74 1.86 2.02
CA MET A 214 3.11 2.14 1.61
C MET A 214 3.39 3.64 1.37
N HIS A 215 2.45 4.53 1.69
CA HIS A 215 2.63 5.98 1.53
C HIS A 215 3.10 6.63 2.83
N TYR A 216 4.23 7.34 2.79
CA TYR A 216 4.69 8.16 3.91
C TYR A 216 3.64 9.18 4.37
N HIS A 217 3.64 9.48 5.67
CA HIS A 217 2.89 10.60 6.20
C HIS A 217 3.47 11.95 5.73
N ALA A 218 2.67 13.01 5.80
CA ALA A 218 3.01 14.32 5.22
C ALA A 218 4.25 15.01 5.83
N VAL A 219 4.65 14.64 7.05
CA VAL A 219 5.79 15.21 7.80
C VAL A 219 6.96 14.23 7.96
N ALA A 220 6.99 13.15 7.18
CA ALA A 220 8.06 12.16 7.27
C ALA A 220 9.43 12.82 7.07
N HIS A 221 10.39 12.49 7.94
CA HIS A 221 11.75 13.07 7.94
C HIS A 221 11.81 14.60 7.92
N ALA A 222 10.86 15.27 8.58
CA ALA A 222 10.87 16.70 8.67
C ALA A 222 11.93 17.21 9.67
N VAL A 223 12.63 18.29 9.32
CA VAL A 223 13.53 19.03 10.24
C VAL A 223 12.77 19.50 11.48
N LYS A 224 11.50 19.88 11.30
CA LYS A 224 10.58 20.22 12.38
C LYS A 224 9.34 19.34 12.25
N VAL A 225 8.91 18.72 13.35
CA VAL A 225 7.81 17.75 13.39
C VAL A 225 6.47 18.28 12.83
N SER A 226 6.28 19.61 12.80
CA SER A 226 5.09 20.26 12.25
C SER A 226 5.12 20.54 10.74
N ASP A 227 6.29 20.39 10.10
CA ASP A 227 6.52 20.94 8.78
C ASP A 227 6.30 19.86 7.71
N PHE A 228 5.43 20.15 6.74
CA PHE A 228 5.16 19.21 5.66
C PHE A 228 6.38 19.05 4.74
N THR A 229 6.88 17.82 4.63
CA THR A 229 7.89 17.41 3.64
C THR A 229 7.24 16.93 2.36
N ILE A 230 6.07 16.28 2.46
CA ILE A 230 5.27 15.81 1.32
C ILE A 230 3.96 16.60 1.29
N VAL A 231 3.74 17.35 0.21
CA VAL A 231 2.53 18.17 0.02
C VAL A 231 1.72 17.61 -1.16
N PRO A 232 0.50 17.09 -0.94
CA PRO A 232 -0.34 16.63 -2.03
C PRO A 232 -0.84 17.81 -2.85
N LYS A 233 -0.97 17.63 -4.17
CA LYS A 233 -1.53 18.64 -5.07
C LYS A 233 -2.99 18.95 -4.73
N GLU A 234 -3.71 17.93 -4.23
CA GLU A 234 -5.04 18.11 -3.64
C GLU A 234 -4.91 18.13 -2.10
N LEU A 235 -4.85 19.32 -1.50
CA LEU A 235 -4.55 19.51 -0.07
C LEU A 235 -5.49 18.76 0.90
N LYS A 236 -6.70 18.41 0.47
CA LYS A 236 -7.63 17.59 1.27
C LYS A 236 -7.09 16.21 1.62
N TYR A 237 -6.11 15.69 0.86
CA TYR A 237 -5.48 14.38 1.08
C TYR A 237 -4.30 14.41 2.06
N VAL A 238 -3.91 15.57 2.62
CA VAL A 238 -2.76 15.68 3.54
C VAL A 238 -2.84 14.66 4.67
N THR A 239 -4.03 14.51 5.25
CA THR A 239 -4.31 13.63 6.39
C THR A 239 -4.71 12.20 5.99
N THR A 240 -4.86 11.92 4.70
CA THR A 240 -5.04 10.54 4.18
C THR A 240 -3.71 9.79 4.12
N MET A 241 -2.62 10.50 3.85
CA MET A 241 -1.27 9.93 3.74
C MET A 241 -0.75 9.45 5.09
N GLY A 242 -0.02 8.33 5.10
CA GLY A 242 0.47 7.69 6.33
C GLY A 242 -0.59 6.89 7.08
N THR A 243 -1.54 6.30 6.35
CA THR A 243 -2.58 5.44 6.94
C THR A 243 -1.98 4.19 7.58
N GLU A 244 -2.60 3.75 8.67
CA GLU A 244 -2.26 2.50 9.36
C GLU A 244 -3.07 1.30 8.82
N LYS A 245 -4.06 1.58 7.96
CA LYS A 245 -4.94 0.57 7.36
C LYS A 245 -4.45 0.14 5.98
N MET A 246 -4.55 -1.16 5.69
CA MET A 246 -4.31 -1.72 4.36
C MET A 246 -5.30 -1.19 3.33
N ALA A 247 -4.80 -0.58 2.25
CA ALA A 247 -5.65 -0.10 1.17
C ALA A 247 -6.14 -1.25 0.29
N PHE A 248 -7.32 -1.06 -0.32
CA PHE A 248 -7.87 -2.00 -1.29
C PHE A 248 -6.90 -2.27 -2.45
N LEU A 249 -6.22 -1.23 -2.94
CA LEU A 249 -5.28 -1.36 -4.05
C LEU A 249 -3.97 -2.05 -3.66
N ASP A 250 -3.51 -1.92 -2.40
CA ASP A 250 -2.32 -2.64 -1.94
C ASP A 250 -2.58 -4.16 -1.97
N ALA A 251 -3.69 -4.59 -1.37
CA ALA A 251 -4.11 -5.99 -1.41
C ALA A 251 -4.34 -6.49 -2.84
N LYS A 252 -4.99 -5.67 -3.68
CA LYS A 252 -5.27 -6.02 -5.08
C LYS A 252 -4.01 -6.37 -5.84
N VAL A 253 -2.94 -5.60 -5.67
CA VAL A 253 -1.71 -5.83 -6.41
C VAL A 253 -1.11 -7.16 -6.04
N ILE A 254 -0.98 -7.44 -4.74
CA ILE A 254 -0.45 -8.71 -4.24
C ILE A 254 -1.30 -9.87 -4.73
N ASN A 255 -2.63 -9.74 -4.72
CA ASN A 255 -3.52 -10.76 -5.26
C ASN A 255 -3.34 -10.98 -6.77
N ASP A 256 -3.17 -9.90 -7.53
CA ASP A 256 -2.90 -10.03 -8.97
C ASP A 256 -1.54 -10.70 -9.23
N ILE A 257 -0.54 -10.57 -8.32
CA ILE A 257 0.79 -11.20 -8.45
C ILE A 257 0.76 -12.67 -8.00
N TYR A 258 0.36 -12.93 -6.76
CA TYR A 258 0.54 -14.21 -6.08
C TYR A 258 -0.69 -15.11 -6.10
N CYS A 259 -1.87 -14.57 -6.43
CA CYS A 259 -3.15 -15.27 -6.34
C CYS A 259 -3.93 -15.40 -7.68
N PRO A 260 -3.32 -15.34 -8.89
CA PRO A 260 -4.07 -15.16 -10.14
C PRO A 260 -5.02 -16.32 -10.49
N ASN A 261 -4.79 -17.52 -9.94
CA ASN A 261 -5.50 -18.73 -10.34
C ASN A 261 -6.33 -19.38 -9.23
N ILE A 262 -6.42 -18.77 -8.04
CA ILE A 262 -7.06 -19.42 -6.88
C ILE A 262 -8.55 -19.67 -7.10
N CYS A 263 -9.23 -18.72 -7.73
CA CYS A 263 -10.67 -18.83 -7.99
C CYS A 263 -11.00 -19.36 -9.39
N ASN A 264 -9.99 -19.81 -10.17
CA ASN A 264 -10.22 -20.31 -11.51
C ASN A 264 -11.04 -21.60 -11.48
N GLY A 265 -12.12 -21.64 -12.24
CA GLY A 265 -12.98 -22.82 -12.37
C GLY A 265 -13.96 -23.04 -11.21
N ILE A 266 -13.95 -22.17 -10.18
CA ILE A 266 -14.87 -22.30 -9.04
C ILE A 266 -16.21 -21.61 -9.35
N GLN A 267 -16.18 -20.35 -9.80
CA GLN A 267 -17.36 -19.59 -10.22
C GLN A 267 -16.99 -18.49 -11.21
N ASN A 268 -17.94 -18.15 -12.09
CA ASN A 268 -17.85 -16.97 -12.95
C ASN A 268 -18.47 -15.75 -12.24
N LEU A 269 -17.81 -15.29 -11.19
CA LEU A 269 -18.28 -14.17 -10.36
C LEU A 269 -17.97 -12.83 -11.05
N ARG A 270 -18.99 -11.99 -11.25
CA ARG A 270 -18.86 -10.70 -11.94
C ARG A 270 -18.74 -9.53 -10.96
N CYS A 271 -17.53 -9.31 -10.48
CA CYS A 271 -17.26 -8.20 -9.57
C CYS A 271 -17.40 -6.82 -10.25
N GLN A 272 -18.20 -5.95 -9.66
CA GLN A 272 -18.43 -4.58 -10.11
C GLN A 272 -17.47 -3.59 -9.43
N ALA A 273 -17.51 -2.33 -9.86
CA ALA A 273 -16.76 -1.23 -9.24
C ALA A 273 -15.24 -1.45 -9.12
N GLY A 274 -14.68 -2.32 -9.98
CA GLY A 274 -13.27 -2.68 -9.94
C GLY A 274 -12.88 -3.63 -8.79
N GLY A 275 -13.87 -4.25 -8.14
CA GLY A 275 -13.70 -5.43 -7.29
C GLY A 275 -13.15 -6.63 -8.05
N TYR A 276 -12.78 -7.68 -7.32
CA TYR A 276 -12.27 -8.94 -7.87
C TYR A 276 -12.63 -10.12 -6.95
N PRO A 277 -12.66 -11.37 -7.44
CA PRO A 277 -12.97 -12.53 -6.61
C PRO A 277 -12.06 -12.60 -5.39
N ASP A 278 -12.63 -12.75 -4.19
CA ASP A 278 -11.84 -12.82 -2.98
C ASP A 278 -11.03 -14.15 -2.95
N PRO A 279 -9.69 -14.11 -2.90
CA PRO A 279 -8.89 -15.32 -2.89
C PRO A 279 -9.08 -16.17 -1.62
N ASN A 280 -9.62 -15.61 -0.54
CA ASN A 280 -9.96 -16.34 0.67
C ASN A 280 -11.37 -16.93 0.63
N ASN A 281 -12.24 -16.41 -0.23
CA ASN A 281 -13.59 -16.92 -0.45
C ASN A 281 -14.07 -16.61 -1.88
N CYS A 282 -13.87 -17.55 -2.80
CA CYS A 282 -14.20 -17.37 -4.22
C CYS A 282 -15.70 -17.23 -4.54
N GLN A 283 -16.57 -17.24 -3.53
CA GLN A 283 -18.02 -17.03 -3.66
C GLN A 283 -18.43 -15.57 -3.49
N VAL A 284 -17.51 -14.69 -3.07
CA VAL A 284 -17.77 -13.26 -2.81
C VAL A 284 -16.67 -12.43 -3.45
N CYS A 285 -17.01 -11.24 -3.93
CA CYS A 285 -16.03 -10.29 -4.39
C CYS A 285 -15.40 -9.55 -3.23
N ARG A 286 -14.10 -9.32 -3.33
CA ARG A 286 -13.43 -8.31 -2.52
C ARG A 286 -13.76 -6.93 -3.08
N CYS A 287 -14.40 -6.11 -2.26
CA CYS A 287 -14.95 -4.82 -2.68
C CYS A 287 -14.09 -3.64 -2.23
N PRO A 288 -14.05 -2.55 -3.02
CA PRO A 288 -13.59 -1.26 -2.53
C PRO A 288 -14.36 -0.83 -1.28
N GLU A 289 -13.68 -0.15 -0.37
CA GLU A 289 -14.29 0.29 0.88
C GLU A 289 -15.51 1.20 0.62
N GLY A 290 -16.59 1.00 1.38
CA GLY A 290 -17.89 1.64 1.13
C GLY A 290 -18.82 0.82 0.23
N LEU A 291 -18.35 -0.23 -0.43
CA LEU A 291 -19.16 -1.19 -1.17
C LEU A 291 -19.09 -2.59 -0.53
N GLY A 292 -20.14 -3.38 -0.76
CA GLY A 292 -20.27 -4.74 -0.24
C GLY A 292 -21.22 -5.59 -1.08
N GLY A 293 -21.62 -6.72 -0.49
CA GLY A 293 -22.39 -7.76 -1.17
C GLY A 293 -21.53 -8.65 -2.07
N VAL A 294 -22.16 -9.64 -2.69
CA VAL A 294 -21.49 -10.68 -3.49
C VAL A 294 -20.72 -10.10 -4.68
N GLU A 295 -21.24 -9.05 -5.32
CA GLU A 295 -20.69 -8.46 -6.55
C GLU A 295 -20.18 -7.02 -6.39
N CYS A 296 -20.09 -6.47 -5.17
CA CYS A 296 -19.71 -5.08 -4.90
C CYS A 296 -20.68 -4.01 -5.46
N THR A 297 -21.97 -4.34 -5.56
CA THR A 297 -23.04 -3.44 -6.02
C THR A 297 -23.78 -2.75 -4.87
N GLN A 298 -23.74 -3.37 -3.70
CA GLN A 298 -24.47 -2.93 -2.52
C GLN A 298 -23.59 -1.99 -1.69
N LEU A 299 -24.22 -1.13 -0.89
CA LEU A 299 -23.54 -0.35 0.13
C LEU A 299 -22.95 -1.30 1.19
N GLN A 300 -21.74 -1.00 1.65
CA GLN A 300 -21.14 -1.77 2.74
C GLN A 300 -22.04 -1.69 3.99
N PRO A 301 -22.37 -2.83 4.63
CA PRO A 301 -23.23 -2.81 5.81
C PRO A 301 -22.57 -2.03 6.95
N SER A 302 -23.37 -1.17 7.60
CA SER A 302 -22.94 -0.43 8.78
C SER A 302 -23.03 -1.30 10.02
N MET A 303 -22.05 -1.19 10.92
CA MET A 303 -22.10 -1.90 12.20
C MET A 303 -23.08 -1.17 13.11
N THR A 304 -24.23 -1.79 13.37
CA THR A 304 -25.15 -1.34 14.40
C THR A 304 -24.87 -2.10 15.69
N GLU A 305 -24.58 -1.38 16.77
CA GLU A 305 -24.75 -1.93 18.10
C GLU A 305 -26.21 -2.39 18.29
N PRO A 306 -26.47 -3.53 18.98
CA PRO A 306 -27.83 -4.01 19.26
C PRO A 306 -28.73 -3.02 20.01
N TRP A 307 -28.17 -1.97 20.63
CA TRP A 307 -28.97 -0.97 21.35
C TRP A 307 -29.78 -0.07 20.41
N ALA A 308 -29.36 0.15 19.17
CA ALA A 308 -30.09 0.99 18.20
C ALA A 308 -31.43 0.36 17.75
N LEU A 309 -31.59 -0.95 17.94
CA LEU A 309 -32.84 -1.68 17.68
C LEU A 309 -33.80 -1.69 18.89
N ARG A 310 -33.34 -1.28 20.09
CA ARG A 310 -34.19 -1.29 21.30
C ARG A 310 -35.10 -0.09 21.44
N GLU A 311 -34.80 1.04 20.79
CA GLU A 311 -35.67 2.23 20.83
C GLU A 311 -36.69 2.28 19.69
N THR A 312 -36.55 1.46 18.64
CA THR A 312 -37.43 1.53 17.46
C THR A 312 -38.54 0.49 17.44
N GLY A 313 -38.56 -0.51 18.34
CA GLY A 313 -39.70 -1.43 18.49
C GLY A 313 -40.09 -2.21 17.22
N PHE A 314 -39.24 -2.28 16.20
CA PHE A 314 -39.51 -3.02 14.97
C PHE A 314 -38.79 -4.37 14.99
N LEU A 315 -39.53 -5.41 15.39
CA LEU A 315 -39.22 -6.79 15.04
C LEU A 315 -39.52 -6.99 13.55
N GLY A 316 -38.48 -7.16 12.73
CA GLY A 316 -38.66 -7.54 11.33
C GLY A 316 -37.47 -7.15 10.46
N ALA A 317 -36.51 -8.06 10.33
CA ALA A 317 -35.59 -8.03 9.20
C ALA A 317 -36.41 -8.17 7.91
N THR A 318 -36.54 -7.09 7.15
CA THR A 318 -36.98 -7.14 5.76
C THR A 318 -36.09 -6.22 4.93
N ASP A 319 -35.52 -6.80 3.87
CA ASP A 319 -34.87 -6.11 2.77
C ASP A 319 -35.88 -5.16 2.10
N GLN A 320 -35.79 -3.83 2.33
CA GLN A 320 -36.08 -2.74 1.38
C GLN A 320 -35.68 -1.36 1.98
N PRO A 321 -35.19 -0.39 1.18
CA PRO A 321 -34.80 0.93 1.68
C PRO A 321 -36.04 1.83 1.78
N ALA A 322 -36.51 2.11 2.99
CA ALA A 322 -37.62 3.05 3.20
C ALA A 322 -37.12 4.50 3.17
N VAL A 323 -37.53 5.25 2.15
CA VAL A 323 -37.52 6.73 2.17
C VAL A 323 -38.71 7.16 3.03
N ILE A 324 -38.48 7.78 4.20
CA ILE A 324 -39.53 8.52 4.90
C ILE A 324 -38.94 9.77 5.58
N GLN A 325 -39.53 10.91 5.22
CA GLN A 325 -39.42 12.20 5.88
C GLN A 325 -40.26 12.17 7.16
N ILE A 326 -39.64 12.24 8.34
CA ILE A 326 -40.36 12.29 9.63
C ILE A 326 -39.91 13.55 10.38
N GLY A 327 -40.89 14.34 10.81
CA GLY A 327 -40.70 15.67 11.39
C GLY A 327 -39.81 15.73 12.64
N LEU A 328 -39.14 16.87 12.77
CA LEU A 328 -38.61 17.55 13.97
C LEU A 328 -37.84 16.76 15.07
N SER A 329 -37.53 15.48 14.90
CA SER A 329 -36.58 14.74 15.73
C SER A 329 -35.48 14.11 14.88
N LEU A 330 -34.24 14.55 15.08
CA LEU A 330 -33.04 14.08 14.38
C LEU A 330 -32.69 12.65 14.83
N ILE A 331 -33.28 11.65 14.18
CA ILE A 331 -32.82 10.25 14.32
C ILE A 331 -31.48 10.14 13.58
N HIS A 332 -30.42 9.83 14.33
CA HIS A 332 -29.08 9.69 13.77
C HIS A 332 -28.90 8.26 13.25
N TYR A 333 -29.26 8.03 11.98
CA TYR A 333 -29.09 6.73 11.35
C TYR A 333 -27.63 6.46 10.99
N CYS A 334 -27.08 5.32 11.44
CA CYS A 334 -25.78 4.82 11.04
C CYS A 334 -25.88 4.15 9.67
N GLY A 335 -25.43 4.86 8.64
CA GLY A 335 -25.42 4.40 7.25
C GLY A 335 -26.72 4.59 6.47
N GLY A 336 -26.65 4.33 5.17
CA GLY A 336 -27.81 4.34 4.28
C GLY A 336 -27.57 4.97 2.90
N GLU A 337 -28.54 4.75 2.01
CA GLU A 337 -28.62 5.34 0.67
C GLU A 337 -29.35 6.69 0.74
N LEU A 338 -28.70 7.75 0.25
CA LEU A 338 -29.23 9.12 0.28
C LEU A 338 -29.32 9.66 -1.14
N ILE A 339 -30.35 10.45 -1.44
CA ILE A 339 -30.54 11.09 -2.74
C ILE A 339 -30.22 12.58 -2.61
N ALA A 340 -29.34 13.09 -3.48
CA ALA A 340 -29.02 14.51 -3.52
C ALA A 340 -30.13 15.30 -4.23
N THR A 341 -30.74 16.27 -3.53
CA THR A 341 -31.73 17.20 -4.09
C THR A 341 -31.10 18.56 -4.38
N ASP A 342 -31.82 19.46 -5.05
CA ASP A 342 -31.34 20.83 -5.30
C ASP A 342 -31.15 21.67 -4.05
N GLN A 343 -31.77 21.27 -2.95
CA GLN A 343 -31.66 21.93 -1.67
C GLN A 343 -30.54 21.29 -0.84
N TRP A 344 -29.88 22.11 -0.03
CA TRP A 344 -28.85 21.63 0.88
C TRP A 344 -29.45 20.73 1.95
N GLN A 345 -29.02 19.47 1.96
CA GLN A 345 -29.33 18.48 2.99
C GLN A 345 -28.14 18.35 3.94
N THR A 346 -28.39 17.91 5.17
CA THR A 346 -27.34 17.76 6.19
C THR A 346 -27.29 16.33 6.69
N LEU A 347 -26.13 15.70 6.60
CA LEU A 347 -25.79 14.43 7.22
C LEU A 347 -25.00 14.70 8.50
N ARG A 348 -25.32 13.99 9.59
CA ARG A 348 -24.60 14.07 10.87
C ARG A 348 -24.21 12.67 11.30
N SER A 349 -23.02 12.55 11.91
CA SER A 349 -22.59 11.29 12.52
C SER A 349 -23.51 10.88 13.67
N PRO A 350 -23.82 9.59 13.81
CA PRO A 350 -24.45 9.07 15.01
C PRO A 350 -23.53 9.15 16.24
N PRO A 351 -24.11 9.20 17.46
CA PRO A 351 -23.33 9.11 18.69
C PRO A 351 -22.80 7.68 18.86
N GLY A 352 -21.54 7.54 19.25
CA GLY A 352 -20.91 6.25 19.51
C GLY A 352 -19.42 6.26 19.17
N LYS A 353 -18.67 5.40 19.86
CA LYS A 353 -17.21 5.29 19.73
C LYS A 353 -16.77 4.11 18.87
N ASP A 354 -17.59 3.07 18.80
CA ASP A 354 -17.26 1.79 18.15
C ASP A 354 -18.25 1.45 17.02
N ILE A 355 -18.75 2.49 16.34
CA ILE A 355 -19.74 2.37 15.26
C ILE A 355 -19.13 2.78 13.93
N ASN A 356 -19.08 1.85 12.97
CA ASN A 356 -18.66 2.13 11.62
C ASN A 356 -19.89 2.30 10.73
N CYS A 357 -20.01 3.47 10.11
CA CYS A 357 -21.17 3.84 9.32
C CYS A 357 -20.76 4.17 7.89
N TYR A 358 -21.56 3.67 6.93
CA TYR A 358 -21.31 3.83 5.50
C TYR A 358 -22.56 4.41 4.84
N TRP A 359 -22.40 5.53 4.15
CA TRP A 359 -23.48 6.13 3.35
C TRP A 359 -23.07 6.24 1.89
N ARG A 360 -24.04 6.09 0.99
CA ARG A 360 -23.90 6.42 -0.43
C ARG A 360 -24.88 7.53 -0.78
N ILE A 361 -24.35 8.68 -1.20
CA ILE A 361 -25.13 9.82 -1.69
C ILE A 361 -25.14 9.75 -3.21
N THR A 362 -26.33 9.62 -3.80
CA THR A 362 -26.53 9.52 -5.25
C THR A 362 -27.29 10.73 -5.77
N ALA A 363 -26.75 11.35 -6.82
CA ALA A 363 -27.43 12.36 -7.63
C ALA A 363 -28.00 11.72 -8.91
N PRO A 364 -29.06 12.29 -9.51
CA PRO A 364 -29.58 11.85 -10.80
C PRO A 364 -28.50 11.73 -11.88
N PRO A 365 -28.60 10.77 -12.82
CA PRO A 365 -27.65 10.63 -13.92
C PRO A 365 -27.43 11.95 -14.66
N GLY A 366 -26.17 12.25 -15.01
CA GLY A 366 -25.78 13.50 -15.66
C GLY A 366 -25.57 14.68 -14.71
N THR A 367 -25.88 14.54 -13.42
CA THR A 367 -25.60 15.55 -12.39
C THR A 367 -24.54 15.07 -11.41
N ARG A 368 -24.03 15.98 -10.57
CA ARG A 368 -22.95 15.73 -9.61
C ARG A 368 -23.40 16.08 -8.19
N VAL A 369 -22.68 15.58 -7.19
CA VAL A 369 -22.93 15.90 -5.78
C VAL A 369 -21.96 17.01 -5.37
N ARG A 370 -22.49 18.15 -4.95
CA ARG A 370 -21.73 19.21 -4.27
C ARG A 370 -21.84 18.99 -2.77
N PHE A 371 -20.73 19.04 -2.05
CA PHE A 371 -20.74 18.83 -0.60
C PHE A 371 -19.71 19.70 0.13
N ARG A 372 -19.96 19.91 1.42
CA ARG A 372 -19.09 20.65 2.34
C ARG A 372 -19.09 19.99 3.71
N LEU A 373 -17.90 19.69 4.23
CA LEU A 373 -17.74 19.30 5.62
C LEU A 373 -17.89 20.56 6.49
N SER A 374 -19.01 20.66 7.20
CA SER A 374 -19.40 21.88 7.92
C SER A 374 -18.90 21.90 9.36
N ASP A 375 -18.86 20.73 10.01
CA ASP A 375 -18.34 20.56 11.36
C ASP A 375 -17.70 19.18 11.48
N GLY A 376 -16.73 19.03 12.38
CA GLY A 376 -16.23 17.72 12.73
C GLY A 376 -15.17 17.76 13.81
N GLU A 377 -15.32 16.91 14.81
CA GLU A 377 -14.42 16.79 15.94
C GLU A 377 -13.84 15.38 15.91
N PHE A 378 -12.56 15.29 15.56
CA PHE A 378 -11.81 14.04 15.60
C PHE A 378 -10.46 14.32 16.25
N PRO A 379 -9.89 13.35 16.99
CA PRO A 379 -8.51 13.43 17.44
C PRO A 379 -7.56 13.60 16.28
N CYS A 380 -6.52 14.39 16.51
CA CYS A 380 -5.54 14.68 15.49
C CYS A 380 -4.41 13.65 15.46
N SER A 381 -4.27 12.97 14.32
CA SER A 381 -3.13 12.12 14.02
C SER A 381 -2.85 12.12 12.51
N TYR A 382 -1.61 11.81 12.13
CA TYR A 382 -1.29 11.49 10.74
C TYR A 382 -1.97 10.18 10.32
N GLY A 383 -2.31 10.03 9.04
CA GLY A 383 -3.11 8.90 8.55
C GLY A 383 -4.58 8.88 9.01
N CYS A 384 -4.94 9.73 9.98
CA CYS A 384 -6.16 9.74 10.78
C CYS A 384 -6.57 8.35 11.29
N GLN A 385 -6.38 8.09 12.59
CA GLN A 385 -6.90 6.87 13.21
C GLN A 385 -8.43 6.89 13.36
N SER A 386 -9.00 8.08 13.64
CA SER A 386 -10.44 8.34 13.66
C SER A 386 -10.76 9.36 12.57
N TYR A 387 -11.70 9.08 11.68
CA TYR A 387 -11.96 9.94 10.51
C TYR A 387 -13.37 9.85 9.94
N VAL A 388 -13.69 10.86 9.13
CA VAL A 388 -14.64 10.72 8.03
C VAL A 388 -13.86 10.69 6.71
N GLU A 389 -14.02 9.60 5.94
CA GLU A 389 -13.47 9.45 4.59
C GLU A 389 -14.56 9.76 3.57
N ILE A 390 -14.22 10.56 2.57
CA ILE A 390 -15.14 10.95 1.51
C ILE A 390 -14.55 10.53 0.17
N LYS A 391 -15.15 9.50 -0.44
CA LYS A 391 -14.83 9.05 -1.80
C LYS A 391 -15.71 9.78 -2.79
N HIS A 392 -15.11 10.72 -3.51
CA HIS A 392 -15.82 11.58 -4.47
C HIS A 392 -15.25 11.52 -5.89
N LYS A 393 -14.22 10.68 -6.10
CA LYS A 393 -13.59 10.46 -7.40
C LYS A 393 -14.39 9.43 -8.20
N LEU A 394 -14.21 9.40 -9.52
CA LEU A 394 -14.86 8.39 -10.38
C LEU A 394 -14.38 6.96 -10.07
N ASP A 395 -13.10 6.81 -9.76
CA ASP A 395 -12.52 5.52 -9.38
C ASP A 395 -12.72 5.27 -7.89
N VAL A 396 -13.77 4.51 -7.56
CA VAL A 396 -14.15 4.18 -6.17
C VAL A 396 -13.15 3.25 -5.46
N ARG A 397 -12.21 2.65 -6.19
CA ARG A 397 -11.13 1.83 -5.62
C ARG A 397 -10.13 2.66 -4.82
N LEU A 398 -9.97 3.94 -5.16
CA LEU A 398 -9.04 4.85 -4.50
C LEU A 398 -9.52 5.20 -3.10
N THR A 399 -8.59 5.34 -2.16
CA THR A 399 -8.90 5.90 -0.84
C THR A 399 -9.41 7.33 -0.99
N GLY A 400 -10.52 7.64 -0.32
CA GLY A 400 -11.08 8.98 -0.26
C GLY A 400 -10.19 9.90 0.56
N PHE A 401 -10.49 11.20 0.53
CA PHE A 401 -9.80 12.08 1.46
C PHE A 401 -10.35 11.88 2.87
N ARG A 402 -9.47 11.83 3.88
CA ARG A 402 -9.83 11.62 5.28
C ARG A 402 -9.70 12.91 6.04
N SER A 403 -10.75 13.28 6.76
CA SER A 403 -10.75 14.45 7.63
C SER A 403 -10.77 14.02 9.09
N CYS A 404 -9.74 14.43 9.84
CA CYS A 404 -9.70 14.39 11.30
C CYS A 404 -9.33 15.75 11.92
N CYS A 405 -8.28 16.40 11.42
CA CYS A 405 -7.87 17.76 11.84
C CYS A 405 -8.21 18.83 10.81
N TYR A 406 -7.78 18.58 9.57
CA TYR A 406 -7.83 19.55 8.50
C TYR A 406 -9.20 19.50 7.86
N ARG A 407 -9.88 20.65 7.85
CA ARG A 407 -11.20 20.80 7.26
C ARG A 407 -11.08 21.64 5.99
N PRO A 408 -11.30 21.05 4.80
CA PRO A 408 -11.47 21.84 3.60
C PRO A 408 -12.66 22.79 3.79
N LYS A 409 -12.41 24.10 3.77
CA LYS A 409 -13.47 25.12 3.91
C LYS A 409 -14.29 25.30 2.64
N GLU A 410 -13.80 24.78 1.53
CA GLU A 410 -14.37 24.92 0.20
C GLU A 410 -15.37 23.81 -0.11
N ASP A 411 -16.35 24.15 -0.95
CA ASP A 411 -17.24 23.15 -1.53
C ASP A 411 -16.45 22.24 -2.46
N THR A 412 -16.66 20.94 -2.32
CA THR A 412 -16.12 19.96 -3.25
C THR A 412 -17.24 19.46 -4.15
N LEU A 413 -16.93 19.31 -5.44
CA LEU A 413 -17.79 18.69 -6.43
C LEU A 413 -17.29 17.28 -6.73
N SER A 414 -18.13 16.26 -6.55
CA SER A 414 -17.81 14.86 -6.87
C SER A 414 -17.56 14.67 -8.36
N GLU A 415 -16.63 13.85 -8.82
CA GLU A 415 -16.36 13.64 -10.26
C GLU A 415 -17.47 12.86 -10.98
N GLY A 416 -18.17 11.98 -10.26
CA GLY A 416 -19.38 11.28 -10.74
C GLY A 416 -20.65 11.77 -10.05
N ASN A 417 -21.73 11.00 -10.22
CA ASN A 417 -23.03 11.23 -9.58
C ASN A 417 -23.16 10.53 -8.22
N GLN A 418 -22.09 9.91 -7.71
CA GLN A 418 -22.09 9.20 -6.42
C GLN A 418 -20.94 9.67 -5.54
N VAL A 419 -21.21 9.72 -4.24
CA VAL A 419 -20.22 9.98 -3.18
C VAL A 419 -20.43 8.99 -2.05
N PHE A 420 -19.35 8.40 -1.57
CA PHE A 420 -19.38 7.52 -0.40
C PHE A 420 -18.82 8.25 0.82
N ILE A 421 -19.56 8.17 1.93
CA ILE A 421 -19.16 8.72 3.22
C ILE A 421 -18.91 7.55 4.15
N ILE A 422 -17.70 7.46 4.67
CA ILE A 422 -17.27 6.37 5.55
C ILE A 422 -16.85 7.00 6.87
N TYR A 423 -17.53 6.61 7.95
CA TYR A 423 -17.27 7.14 9.28
C TYR A 423 -16.65 6.06 10.16
N HIS A 424 -15.48 6.38 10.72
CA HIS A 424 -14.68 5.48 11.54
C HIS A 424 -14.19 6.21 12.81
N PRO A 425 -14.91 6.11 13.93
CA PRO A 425 -14.54 6.77 15.19
C PRO A 425 -13.40 6.08 15.95
N ASN A 426 -13.15 4.79 15.73
CA ASN A 426 -12.05 4.03 16.33
C ASN A 426 -11.92 4.17 17.86
N GLY A 427 -12.99 3.92 18.61
CA GLY A 427 -13.00 3.99 20.07
C GLY A 427 -12.96 5.42 20.65
N ARG A 428 -12.99 6.46 19.81
CA ARG A 428 -12.89 7.87 20.23
C ARG A 428 -14.23 8.58 20.11
N THR A 429 -14.43 9.62 20.92
CA THR A 429 -15.53 10.57 20.70
C THR A 429 -15.23 11.34 19.42
N ALA A 430 -15.94 11.00 18.35
CA ALA A 430 -15.86 11.70 17.08
C ALA A 430 -17.24 12.17 16.64
N ARG A 431 -17.28 13.25 15.87
CA ARG A 431 -18.50 13.70 15.20
C ARG A 431 -18.18 14.39 13.89
N PHE A 432 -19.11 14.36 12.95
CA PHE A 432 -19.06 15.21 11.77
C PHE A 432 -20.45 15.71 11.36
N SER A 433 -20.46 16.83 10.64
CA SER A 433 -21.61 17.32 9.90
C SER A 433 -21.19 17.63 8.48
N LEU A 434 -21.87 17.00 7.52
CA LEU A 434 -21.66 17.17 6.10
C LEU A 434 -22.93 17.76 5.48
N ARG A 435 -22.77 18.83 4.70
CA ARG A 435 -23.86 19.35 3.87
C ARG A 435 -23.66 18.87 2.45
N PHE A 436 -24.73 18.48 1.77
CA PHE A 436 -24.68 18.05 0.37
C PHE A 436 -25.92 18.49 -0.41
N ALA A 437 -25.74 18.70 -1.71
CA ALA A 437 -26.79 19.06 -2.66
C ALA A 437 -26.43 18.53 -4.05
N ARG A 438 -27.43 18.42 -4.92
CA ARG A 438 -27.26 18.18 -6.35
C ARG A 438 -26.68 19.43 -6.99
N GLN A 439 -25.76 19.22 -7.92
CA GLN A 439 -25.24 20.25 -8.80
C GLN A 439 -25.47 19.77 -10.24
N VAL A 440 -26.26 20.56 -10.97
CA VAL A 440 -26.44 20.40 -12.43
C VAL A 440 -25.19 20.88 -13.15
#